data_AF-A0A6N7RRP4-F1
#
_entry.id   AF-A0A6N7RRP4-F1
#
_cell.length_a   1.000
_cell.length_b   1.000
_cell.length_c   1.000
_cell.angle_alpha   90.00
_cell.angle_beta   90.00
_cell.angle_gamma   90.00
#
_symmetry.space_group_name_H-M   'P 1'
#
loop_
_entity.id
_entity.type
_entity.pdbx_description
1 polymer ?
#
loop_
_entity_poly.entity_id
_entity_poly.type
_entity_poly.pdbx_seq_one_letter_code
_entity_poly.pdbx_strand_id
1 'polypeptide(L)'
;MVQAFFIPPKDIRACREISRYRFKLVYMKASEKNRYQNSMTVSNIGLASVLSDAFGKTAQAIMEHVLASECLDEEFAKTLIRKSAKRKADQIIDSVRGCEVSLDQKVKTQQAKAHMDYLDEMIAKAEVELFVRMRPYLDLIDPIASTPGITQLSAAIILSEVGTDMSVFGSSGHLCSWAGLVPASNESAGKKKSRRVSRAGVFLKPLLAQCALAIIQSNCEPYFACKY
;
A
#
# COMPACT_ATOMS: atom_id res chain seq x y z
N MET A 1 -8.35 16.25 26.83
CA MET A 1 -7.01 15.65 26.73
C MET A 1 -7.21 14.14 26.70
N VAL A 2 -6.83 13.45 25.61
CA VAL A 2 -6.98 11.98 25.53
C VAL A 2 -6.11 11.36 26.61
N GLN A 3 -6.63 10.35 27.32
CA GLN A 3 -5.87 9.61 28.31
C GLN A 3 -4.60 9.06 27.64
N ALA A 4 -3.42 9.30 28.23
CA ALA A 4 -2.12 9.07 27.59
C ALA A 4 -1.88 7.62 27.12
N PHE A 5 -2.70 6.67 27.57
CA PHE A 5 -2.58 5.24 27.29
C PHE A 5 -3.95 4.61 27.06
N PHE A 6 -4.64 4.94 25.96
CA PHE A 6 -5.82 4.16 25.57
C PHE A 6 -5.39 2.74 25.15
N ILE A 7 -5.88 1.76 25.90
CA ILE A 7 -5.69 0.34 25.64
C ILE A 7 -7.07 -0.26 25.38
N PRO A 8 -7.34 -0.79 24.18
CA PRO A 8 -8.64 -1.39 23.89
C PRO A 8 -8.89 -2.67 24.69
N PRO A 9 -10.16 -3.11 24.71
CA PRO A 9 -10.53 -4.45 25.13
C PRO A 9 -9.75 -5.56 24.39
N LYS A 10 -9.67 -6.75 25.00
CA LYS A 10 -8.76 -7.84 24.58
C LYS A 10 -9.02 -8.34 23.16
N ASP A 11 -10.29 -8.47 22.80
CA ASP A 11 -10.81 -8.80 21.46
C ASP A 11 -10.33 -7.81 20.39
N ILE A 12 -10.49 -6.50 20.62
CA ILE A 12 -10.04 -5.45 19.71
C ILE A 12 -8.50 -5.42 19.62
N ARG A 13 -7.80 -5.65 20.74
CA ARG A 13 -6.33 -5.76 20.74
C ARG A 13 -5.84 -6.91 19.87
N ALA A 14 -6.50 -8.07 19.90
CA ALA A 14 -6.14 -9.18 19.02
C ALA A 14 -6.34 -8.81 17.53
N CYS A 15 -7.44 -8.12 17.20
CA CYS A 15 -7.67 -7.61 15.84
C CYS A 15 -6.59 -6.60 15.42
N ARG A 16 -6.18 -5.72 16.34
CA ARG A 16 -5.13 -4.73 16.14
C ARG A 16 -3.77 -5.36 15.87
N GLU A 17 -3.43 -6.44 16.58
CA GLU A 17 -2.17 -7.15 16.35
C GLU A 17 -2.10 -7.72 14.93
N ILE A 18 -3.20 -8.32 14.45
CA ILE A 18 -3.30 -8.85 13.09
C ILE A 18 -3.24 -7.72 12.05
N SER A 19 -3.98 -6.63 12.26
CA SER A 19 -3.97 -5.50 11.33
C SER A 19 -2.59 -4.86 11.22
N ARG A 20 -1.86 -4.72 12.35
CA ARG A 20 -0.47 -4.24 12.37
C ARG A 20 0.50 -5.22 11.72
N TYR A 21 0.32 -6.52 11.92
CA TYR A 21 1.12 -7.53 11.23
C TYR A 21 0.92 -7.48 9.72
N ARG A 22 -0.32 -7.32 9.25
CA ARG A 22 -0.63 -7.07 7.83
C ARG A 22 0.16 -5.88 7.29
N PHE A 23 0.20 -4.74 7.99
CA PHE A 23 1.02 -3.60 7.57
C PHE A 23 2.51 -3.95 7.43
N LYS A 24 3.06 -4.76 8.35
CA LYS A 24 4.45 -5.21 8.24
C LYS A 24 4.68 -6.06 7.00
N LEU A 25 3.78 -7.00 6.68
CA LEU A 25 3.86 -7.80 5.46
C LEU A 25 3.79 -6.92 4.20
N VAL A 26 2.90 -5.92 4.17
CA VAL A 26 2.80 -4.96 3.06
C VAL A 26 4.12 -4.18 2.90
N TYR A 27 4.76 -3.75 3.99
CA TYR A 27 6.05 -3.06 3.93
C TYR A 27 7.18 -3.98 3.45
N MET A 28 7.20 -5.25 3.88
CA MET A 28 8.14 -6.25 3.37
C MET A 28 7.96 -6.45 1.86
N LYS A 29 6.71 -6.56 1.40
CA LYS A 29 6.39 -6.69 -0.03
C LYS A 29 6.85 -5.47 -0.83
N ALA A 30 6.63 -4.26 -0.31
CA ALA A 30 7.13 -3.03 -0.93
C ALA A 30 8.66 -3.02 -1.02
N SER A 31 9.36 -3.54 0.00
CA SER A 31 10.81 -3.71 -0.03
C SER A 31 11.25 -4.68 -1.13
N GLU A 32 10.57 -5.82 -1.29
CA GLU A 32 10.87 -6.75 -2.39
C GLU A 32 10.59 -6.18 -3.77
N LYS A 33 9.48 -5.43 -3.93
CA LYS A 33 9.21 -4.68 -5.17
C LYS A 33 10.36 -3.75 -5.54
N ASN A 34 10.89 -3.01 -4.57
CA ASN A 34 12.04 -2.13 -4.82
C ASN A 34 13.30 -2.91 -5.21
N ARG A 35 13.52 -4.12 -4.65
CA ARG A 35 14.64 -4.99 -5.06
C ARG A 35 14.46 -5.51 -6.49
N TYR A 36 13.25 -5.91 -6.84
CA TYR A 36 12.89 -6.37 -8.19
C TYR A 36 13.10 -5.25 -9.23
N GLN A 37 12.61 -4.04 -8.94
CA GLN A 37 12.82 -2.87 -9.80
C GLN A 37 14.29 -2.48 -9.91
N ASN A 38 15.05 -2.53 -8.81
CA ASN A 38 16.49 -2.29 -8.85
C ASN A 38 17.20 -3.30 -9.78
N SER A 39 16.79 -4.57 -9.76
CA SER A 39 17.36 -5.55 -10.67
C SER A 39 17.06 -5.24 -12.14
N MET A 40 15.88 -4.70 -12.46
CA MET A 40 15.60 -4.22 -13.82
C MET A 40 16.58 -3.11 -14.22
N THR A 41 16.77 -2.11 -13.34
CA THR A 41 17.66 -0.98 -13.61
C THR A 41 19.10 -1.42 -13.85
N VAL A 42 19.62 -2.34 -13.02
CA VAL A 42 20.99 -2.87 -13.17
C VAL A 42 21.15 -3.66 -14.47
N SER A 43 20.11 -4.34 -14.91
CA SER A 43 20.10 -5.11 -16.17
C SER A 43 19.72 -4.29 -17.40
N ASN A 44 19.71 -2.95 -17.30
CA ASN A 44 19.35 -2.03 -18.37
C ASN A 44 17.92 -2.26 -18.94
N ILE A 45 16.98 -2.63 -18.07
CA ILE A 45 15.56 -2.84 -18.41
C ILE A 45 14.78 -1.60 -18.00
N GLY A 46 14.37 -0.80 -18.99
CA GLY A 46 13.71 0.49 -18.81
C GLY A 46 12.18 0.47 -18.72
N LEU A 47 11.54 -0.67 -18.42
CA LEU A 47 10.08 -0.81 -18.49
C LEU A 47 9.31 0.22 -17.65
N ALA A 48 9.87 0.65 -16.51
CA ALA A 48 9.26 1.62 -15.61
C ALA A 48 9.20 3.06 -16.16
N SER A 49 9.96 3.38 -17.23
CA SER A 49 9.89 4.70 -17.90
C SER A 49 8.79 4.76 -18.96
N VAL A 50 8.40 3.62 -19.53
CA VAL A 50 7.45 3.53 -20.64
C VAL A 50 6.04 3.17 -20.16
N LEU A 51 5.95 2.22 -19.23
CA LEU A 51 4.71 1.71 -18.67
C LEU A 51 4.30 2.51 -17.42
N SER A 52 3.00 2.79 -17.29
CA SER A 52 2.44 3.39 -16.08
C SER A 52 2.54 2.47 -14.85
N ASP A 53 2.58 1.16 -15.07
CA ASP A 53 2.75 0.15 -14.03
C ASP A 53 3.86 -0.85 -14.42
N ALA A 54 5.01 -0.71 -13.76
CA ALA A 54 6.18 -1.56 -13.94
C ALA A 54 5.99 -3.00 -13.42
N PHE A 55 4.90 -3.27 -12.70
CA PHE A 55 4.54 -4.60 -12.20
C PHE A 55 3.24 -5.13 -12.82
N GLY A 56 2.73 -4.44 -13.86
CA GLY A 56 1.52 -4.86 -14.56
C GLY A 56 1.73 -6.12 -15.39
N LYS A 57 0.62 -6.70 -15.88
CA LYS A 57 0.64 -7.99 -16.62
C LYS A 57 1.60 -8.01 -17.81
N THR A 58 1.72 -6.89 -18.54
CA THR A 58 2.66 -6.77 -19.67
C THR A 58 4.12 -6.79 -19.18
N ALA A 59 4.45 -5.99 -18.16
CA ALA A 59 5.81 -5.92 -17.62
C ALA A 59 6.24 -7.27 -17.02
N GLN A 60 5.35 -7.93 -16.28
CA GLN A 60 5.59 -9.25 -15.72
C GLN A 60 5.83 -10.31 -16.80
N ALA A 61 5.01 -10.34 -17.86
CA ALA A 61 5.17 -11.30 -18.96
C ALA A 61 6.51 -11.11 -19.68
N ILE A 62 6.90 -9.86 -19.95
CA ILE A 62 8.19 -9.54 -20.57
C ILE A 62 9.34 -9.97 -19.64
N MET A 63 9.26 -9.65 -18.35
CA MET A 63 10.29 -10.05 -17.39
C MET A 63 10.39 -11.57 -17.22
N GLU A 64 9.28 -12.30 -17.26
CA GLU A 64 9.30 -13.76 -17.26
C GLU A 64 10.03 -14.31 -18.48
N HIS A 65 9.78 -13.74 -19.66
CA HIS A 65 10.49 -14.12 -20.88
C HIS A 65 12.00 -13.79 -20.77
N VAL A 66 12.35 -12.59 -20.28
CA VAL A 66 13.75 -12.18 -20.06
C VAL A 66 14.49 -13.08 -19.07
N LEU A 67 13.79 -13.54 -18.01
CA LEU A 67 14.39 -14.43 -17.01
C LEU A 67 14.52 -15.87 -17.52
N ALA A 68 13.60 -16.33 -18.38
CA ALA A 68 13.60 -17.68 -18.93
C ALA A 68 14.57 -17.86 -20.11
N SER A 69 14.72 -16.84 -20.96
CA SER A 69 15.54 -16.90 -22.16
C SER A 69 16.98 -16.41 -21.89
N GLU A 70 17.93 -16.93 -22.66
CA GLU A 70 19.30 -16.38 -22.68
C GLU A 70 19.39 -15.12 -23.54
N CYS A 71 18.66 -15.06 -24.65
CA CYS A 71 18.51 -13.89 -25.50
C CYS A 71 17.05 -13.42 -25.53
N LEU A 72 16.86 -12.10 -25.65
CA LEU A 72 15.54 -11.51 -25.83
C LEU A 72 15.08 -11.73 -27.28
N ASP A 73 13.96 -12.44 -27.46
CA ASP A 73 13.28 -12.49 -28.75
C ASP A 73 12.31 -11.29 -28.86
N GLU A 74 12.67 -10.31 -29.70
CA GLU A 74 11.87 -9.10 -29.90
C GLU A 74 10.49 -9.41 -30.51
N GLU A 75 10.39 -10.41 -31.40
CA GLU A 75 9.12 -10.76 -32.03
C GLU A 75 8.19 -11.43 -31.01
N PHE A 76 8.72 -12.36 -30.22
CA PHE A 76 7.96 -12.98 -29.15
C PHE A 76 7.55 -11.96 -28.08
N ALA A 77 8.45 -11.07 -27.67
CA ALA A 77 8.15 -10.02 -26.69
C ALA A 77 7.00 -9.12 -27.16
N LYS A 78 6.90 -8.78 -28.45
CA LYS A 78 5.77 -8.02 -29.00
C LYS A 78 4.43 -8.74 -28.84
N THR A 79 4.41 -10.07 -28.93
CA THR A 79 3.18 -10.86 -28.74
C THR A 79 2.66 -10.81 -27.30
N LEU A 80 3.55 -10.60 -26.33
CA LEU A 80 3.21 -10.51 -24.90
C LEU A 80 2.54 -9.16 -24.53
N ILE A 81 2.62 -8.15 -25.41
CA ILE A 81 2.12 -6.80 -25.15
C ILE A 81 0.59 -6.76 -25.24
N ARG A 82 -0.06 -6.42 -24.12
CA ARG A 82 -1.52 -6.46 -23.99
C ARG A 82 -2.20 -5.09 -24.17
N LYS A 83 -3.40 -5.11 -24.76
CA LYS A 83 -4.40 -4.03 -24.75
C LYS A 83 -3.80 -2.66 -25.14
N SER A 84 -3.97 -1.64 -24.28
CA SER A 84 -3.56 -0.27 -24.48
C SER A 84 -2.03 -0.09 -24.59
N ALA A 85 -1.24 -1.02 -24.05
CA ALA A 85 0.21 -0.97 -24.13
C ALA A 85 0.72 -1.19 -25.57
N LYS A 86 -0.09 -1.78 -26.46
CA LYS A 86 0.26 -1.94 -27.88
C LYS A 86 0.56 -0.61 -28.59
N ARG A 87 -0.02 0.50 -28.13
CA ARG A 87 0.27 1.85 -28.66
C ARG A 87 1.72 2.28 -28.45
N LYS A 88 2.40 1.70 -27.45
CA LYS A 88 3.80 1.96 -27.11
C LYS A 88 4.68 0.73 -27.36
N ALA A 89 4.26 -0.20 -28.22
CA ALA A 89 4.95 -1.47 -28.40
C ALA A 89 6.43 -1.28 -28.77
N ASP A 90 6.71 -0.38 -29.72
CA ASP A 90 8.09 -0.12 -30.15
C ASP A 90 8.94 0.45 -29.01
N GLN A 91 8.42 1.43 -28.26
CA GLN A 91 9.10 1.99 -27.08
C GLN A 91 9.36 0.95 -26.00
N ILE A 92 8.44 0.00 -25.79
CA ILE A 92 8.61 -1.09 -24.83
C ILE A 92 9.76 -1.99 -25.28
N ILE A 93 9.81 -2.39 -26.55
CA ILE A 93 10.90 -3.22 -27.06
C ILE A 93 12.23 -2.47 -27.00
N ASP A 94 12.26 -1.20 -27.40
CA ASP A 94 13.46 -0.37 -27.31
C ASP A 94 13.96 -0.25 -25.85
N SER A 95 13.05 -0.22 -24.87
CA SER A 95 13.42 -0.17 -23.44
C SER A 95 14.02 -1.45 -22.87
N VAL A 96 13.92 -2.57 -23.60
CA VAL A 96 14.46 -3.88 -23.21
C VAL A 96 15.56 -4.32 -24.18
N ARG A 97 15.72 -3.65 -25.32
CA ARG A 97 16.76 -3.95 -26.30
C ARG A 97 18.14 -3.78 -25.67
N GLY A 98 18.98 -4.81 -25.82
CA GLY A 98 20.32 -4.83 -25.23
C GLY A 98 20.33 -5.01 -23.72
N CYS A 99 19.24 -5.52 -23.13
CA CYS A 99 19.26 -5.94 -21.74
C CYS A 99 20.25 -7.09 -21.54
N GLU A 100 21.03 -7.02 -20.46
CA GLU A 100 21.93 -8.09 -20.05
C GLU A 100 21.64 -8.44 -18.59
N VAL A 101 21.10 -9.64 -18.38
CA VAL A 101 20.77 -10.12 -17.03
C VAL A 101 21.81 -11.16 -16.63
N SER A 102 22.75 -10.75 -15.78
CA SER A 102 23.72 -11.67 -15.19
C SER A 102 23.02 -12.76 -14.38
N LEU A 103 23.66 -13.93 -14.25
CA LEU A 103 23.10 -15.06 -13.52
C LEU A 103 22.73 -14.70 -12.06
N ASP A 104 23.58 -13.91 -11.40
CA ASP A 104 23.33 -13.42 -10.04
C ASP A 104 22.06 -12.56 -9.95
N GLN A 105 21.84 -11.68 -10.94
CA GLN A 105 20.63 -10.87 -11.00
C GLN A 105 19.41 -11.71 -11.34
N LYS A 106 19.52 -12.73 -12.19
CA LYS A 106 18.43 -13.68 -12.48
C LYS A 106 17.97 -14.37 -11.20
N VAL A 107 18.89 -14.95 -10.43
CA VAL A 107 18.59 -15.63 -9.16
C VAL A 107 17.94 -14.67 -8.18
N LYS A 108 18.53 -13.48 -7.97
CA LYS A 108 17.99 -12.47 -7.06
C LYS A 108 16.57 -12.03 -7.45
N THR A 109 16.33 -11.81 -8.75
CA THR A 109 15.03 -11.37 -9.28
C THR A 109 13.96 -12.45 -9.09
N GLN A 110 14.31 -13.71 -9.36
CA GLN A 110 13.41 -14.84 -9.17
C GLN A 110 13.05 -15.02 -7.69
N GLN A 111 14.04 -14.94 -6.78
CA GLN A 111 13.81 -15.03 -5.34
C GLN A 111 12.96 -13.86 -4.81
N ALA A 112 13.24 -12.63 -5.25
CA ALA A 112 12.44 -11.46 -4.89
C ALA A 112 10.98 -11.63 -5.36
N LYS A 113 10.76 -12.12 -6.59
CA LYS A 113 9.42 -12.39 -7.12
C LYS A 113 8.70 -13.47 -6.30
N ALA A 114 9.34 -14.60 -6.06
CA ALA A 114 8.75 -15.69 -5.28
C ALA A 114 8.38 -15.22 -3.86
N HIS A 115 9.23 -14.40 -3.22
CA HIS A 115 8.92 -13.84 -1.91
C HIS A 115 7.76 -12.84 -1.97
N MET A 116 7.65 -12.03 -3.03
CA MET A 116 6.49 -11.14 -3.22
C MET A 116 5.18 -11.94 -3.30
N ASP A 117 5.17 -13.04 -4.04
CA ASP A 117 3.99 -13.90 -4.19
C ASP A 117 3.62 -14.57 -2.85
N TYR A 118 4.62 -15.08 -2.11
CA TYR A 118 4.41 -15.60 -0.75
C TYR A 118 3.86 -14.55 0.21
N LEU A 119 4.39 -13.33 0.17
CA LEU A 119 3.89 -12.22 1.00
C LEU A 119 2.45 -11.85 0.65
N ASP A 120 2.04 -11.96 -0.61
CA ASP A 120 0.64 -11.77 -1.01
C ASP A 120 -0.29 -12.81 -0.40
N GLU A 121 0.10 -14.09 -0.42
CA GLU A 121 -0.66 -15.12 0.28
C GLU A 121 -0.75 -14.83 1.78
N MET A 122 0.33 -14.37 2.40
CA MET A 122 0.33 -14.08 3.83
C MET A 122 -0.51 -12.86 4.19
N ILE A 123 -0.51 -11.83 3.34
CA ILE A 123 -1.40 -10.67 3.49
C ILE A 123 -2.85 -11.12 3.40
N ALA A 124 -3.20 -11.93 2.40
CA ALA A 124 -4.56 -12.44 2.23
C ALA A 124 -5.01 -13.28 3.44
N LYS A 125 -4.14 -14.16 3.95
CA LYS A 125 -4.41 -14.94 5.17
C LYS A 125 -4.66 -14.02 6.38
N ALA A 126 -3.84 -12.99 6.57
CA ALA A 126 -4.01 -12.04 7.65
C ALA A 126 -5.31 -11.22 7.52
N GLU A 127 -5.72 -10.86 6.29
CA GLU A 127 -6.97 -10.17 6.02
C GLU A 127 -8.19 -11.06 6.33
N VAL A 128 -8.19 -12.31 5.88
CA VAL A 128 -9.25 -13.29 6.20
C VAL A 128 -9.39 -13.45 7.72
N GLU A 129 -8.26 -13.63 8.40
CA GLU A 129 -8.19 -13.86 9.84
C GLU A 129 -8.64 -12.62 10.65
N LEU A 130 -8.39 -11.42 10.12
CA LEU A 130 -8.94 -10.18 10.64
C LEU A 130 -10.47 -10.13 10.47
N PHE A 131 -10.98 -10.43 9.27
CA PHE A 131 -12.42 -10.41 9.01
C PHE A 131 -13.18 -11.44 9.86
N VAL A 132 -12.62 -12.63 10.07
CA VAL A 132 -13.23 -13.66 10.95
C VAL A 132 -13.41 -13.14 12.37
N ARG A 133 -12.39 -12.48 12.95
CA ARG A 133 -12.49 -11.88 14.29
C ARG A 133 -13.40 -10.67 14.35
N MET A 134 -13.52 -9.93 13.25
CA MET A 134 -14.31 -8.71 13.19
C MET A 134 -15.80 -8.96 12.92
N ARG A 135 -16.22 -10.21 12.67
CA ARG A 135 -17.64 -10.58 12.50
C ARG A 135 -18.60 -10.02 13.56
N PRO A 136 -18.27 -10.01 14.87
CA PRO A 136 -19.17 -9.45 15.88
C PRO A 136 -19.38 -7.94 15.80
N TYR A 137 -18.54 -7.22 15.04
CA TYR A 137 -18.57 -5.77 14.93
C TYR A 137 -18.97 -5.29 13.53
N LEU A 138 -19.59 -6.14 12.70
CA LEU A 138 -20.02 -5.76 11.37
C LEU A 138 -20.98 -4.56 11.39
N ASP A 139 -21.87 -4.51 12.38
CA ASP A 139 -22.79 -3.38 12.60
C ASP A 139 -22.06 -2.03 12.81
N LEU A 140 -20.82 -2.07 13.28
CA LEU A 140 -19.96 -0.88 13.42
C LEU A 140 -19.10 -0.64 12.17
N ILE A 141 -18.70 -1.70 11.47
CA ILE A 141 -17.84 -1.64 10.28
C ILE A 141 -18.60 -1.13 9.07
N ASP A 142 -19.83 -1.59 8.85
CA ASP A 142 -20.62 -1.25 7.66
C ASP A 142 -20.92 0.25 7.57
N PRO A 143 -21.32 0.96 8.65
CA PRO A 143 -21.46 2.41 8.62
C PRO A 143 -20.13 3.12 8.31
N ILE A 144 -19.01 2.66 8.85
CA ILE A 144 -17.69 3.24 8.56
C ILE A 144 -17.34 3.03 7.07
N ALA A 145 -17.57 1.83 6.53
CA ALA A 145 -17.32 1.49 5.13
C ALA A 145 -18.29 2.16 4.15
N SER A 146 -19.43 2.65 4.62
CA SER A 146 -20.35 3.45 3.81
C SER A 146 -19.79 4.84 3.46
N THR A 147 -18.76 5.30 4.20
CA THR A 147 -18.08 6.55 3.89
C THR A 147 -17.28 6.39 2.60
N PRO A 148 -17.43 7.31 1.62
CA PRO A 148 -16.65 7.28 0.39
C PRO A 148 -15.15 7.12 0.67
N GLY A 149 -14.47 6.26 -0.11
CA GLY A 149 -13.04 5.99 0.02
C GLY A 149 -12.63 5.05 1.16
N ILE A 150 -13.55 4.68 2.05
CA ILE A 150 -13.28 3.71 3.11
C ILE A 150 -13.82 2.35 2.69
N THR A 151 -12.93 1.40 2.44
CA THR A 151 -13.32 0.01 2.18
C THR A 151 -13.68 -0.72 3.46
N GLN A 152 -14.36 -1.88 3.38
CA GLN A 152 -14.59 -2.73 4.55
C GLN A 152 -13.30 -3.12 5.28
N LEU A 153 -12.21 -3.39 4.55
CA LEU A 153 -10.90 -3.66 5.14
C LEU A 153 -10.37 -2.43 5.88
N SER A 154 -10.43 -1.25 5.26
CA SER A 154 -10.01 0.01 5.89
C SER A 154 -10.83 0.28 7.16
N ALA A 155 -12.15 0.08 7.11
CA ALA A 155 -13.06 0.23 8.23
C ALA A 155 -12.71 -0.73 9.38
N ALA A 156 -12.45 -2.00 9.09
CA ALA A 156 -12.02 -2.98 10.08
C ALA A 156 -10.67 -2.58 10.72
N ILE A 157 -9.71 -2.11 9.93
CA ILE A 157 -8.42 -1.64 10.46
C ILE A 157 -8.61 -0.40 11.33
N ILE A 158 -9.43 0.57 10.91
CA ILE A 158 -9.76 1.77 11.69
C ILE A 158 -10.35 1.33 13.03
N LEU A 159 -11.38 0.47 13.04
CA LEU A 159 -12.01 -0.01 14.25
C LEU A 159 -11.02 -0.75 15.17
N SER A 160 -10.09 -1.53 14.60
CA SER A 160 -9.03 -2.19 15.38
C SER A 160 -8.09 -1.20 16.09
N GLU A 161 -7.88 -0.02 15.52
CA GLU A 161 -7.02 1.03 16.08
C GLU A 161 -7.78 2.00 17.00
N VAL A 162 -9.06 2.30 16.76
CA VAL A 162 -9.81 3.25 17.59
C VAL A 162 -10.65 2.58 18.68
N GLY A 163 -10.97 1.30 18.53
CA GLY A 163 -11.88 0.57 19.42
C GLY A 163 -13.34 0.88 19.16
N THR A 164 -14.22 0.28 19.96
CA THR A 164 -15.68 0.39 19.80
C THR A 164 -16.28 1.55 20.59
N ASP A 165 -15.61 2.00 21.64
CA ASP A 165 -16.07 3.07 22.50
C ASP A 165 -15.39 4.41 22.15
N MET A 166 -16.15 5.32 21.54
CA MET A 166 -15.67 6.65 21.16
C MET A 166 -15.62 7.64 22.34
N SER A 167 -16.27 7.31 23.47
CA SER A 167 -16.29 8.20 24.65
C SER A 167 -14.88 8.46 25.21
N VAL A 168 -13.96 7.51 25.01
CA VAL A 168 -12.56 7.59 25.43
C VAL A 168 -11.81 8.78 24.81
N PHE A 169 -12.23 9.22 23.61
CA PHE A 169 -11.62 10.37 22.95
C PHE A 169 -12.29 11.69 23.35
N GLY A 170 -13.55 11.65 23.81
CA GLY A 170 -14.36 12.81 24.19
C GLY A 170 -14.85 13.65 22.99
N SER A 171 -14.03 13.88 21.97
CA SER A 171 -14.45 14.53 20.73
C SER A 171 -13.68 14.05 19.50
N SER A 172 -14.23 14.28 18.31
CA SER A 172 -13.59 13.97 17.03
C SER A 172 -12.24 14.70 16.86
N GLY A 173 -12.13 15.94 17.33
CA GLY A 173 -10.86 16.69 17.32
C GLY A 173 -9.77 16.02 18.16
N HIS A 174 -10.14 15.45 19.30
CA HIS A 174 -9.22 14.68 20.14
C HIS A 174 -8.80 13.37 19.47
N LEU A 175 -9.72 12.68 18.79
CA LEU A 175 -9.40 11.49 17.99
C LEU A 175 -8.41 11.83 16.87
N CYS A 176 -8.65 12.91 16.11
CA CYS A 176 -7.74 13.38 15.05
C CYS A 176 -6.35 13.73 15.59
N SER A 177 -6.29 14.36 16.77
CA SER A 177 -5.02 14.66 17.44
C SER A 177 -4.28 13.39 17.87
N TRP A 178 -5.00 12.42 18.45
CA TRP A 178 -4.46 11.11 18.85
C TRP A 178 -3.97 10.29 17.64
N ALA A 179 -4.72 10.31 16.54
CA ALA A 179 -4.32 9.71 15.27
C ALA A 179 -3.11 10.41 14.63
N GLY A 180 -2.69 11.56 15.16
CA GLY A 180 -1.56 12.32 14.67
C GLY A 180 -1.83 13.03 13.36
N LEU A 181 -3.08 13.42 13.08
CA LEU A 181 -3.47 14.21 11.91
C LEU A 181 -3.36 15.73 12.16
N VAL A 182 -3.29 16.14 13.42
CA VAL A 182 -3.24 17.55 13.81
C VAL A 182 -1.76 18.00 13.96
N PRO A 183 -1.40 19.20 13.48
CA PRO A 183 -0.10 19.82 13.75
C PRO A 183 0.25 19.83 15.24
N ALA A 184 1.51 19.53 15.60
CA ALA A 184 1.93 19.57 16.98
C ALA A 184 1.97 21.00 17.53
N SER A 185 1.42 21.22 18.72
CA SER A 185 1.53 22.48 19.46
C SER A 185 2.79 22.47 20.32
N ASN A 186 3.93 22.76 19.71
CA ASN A 186 5.22 22.83 20.41
C ASN A 186 5.54 24.28 20.77
N GLU A 187 5.29 24.65 22.02
CA GLU A 187 5.63 25.97 22.56
C GLU A 187 6.41 25.80 23.86
N SER A 188 7.51 26.52 24.00
CA SER A 188 8.28 26.56 25.24
C SER A 188 8.73 27.98 25.51
N ALA A 189 8.49 28.48 26.72
CA ALA A 189 8.80 29.86 27.13
C ALA A 189 8.30 30.91 26.12
N GLY A 190 7.05 30.79 25.64
CA GLY A 190 6.43 31.71 24.69
C GLY A 190 6.96 31.63 23.24
N LYS A 191 7.98 30.79 22.98
CA LYS A 191 8.53 30.58 21.64
C LYS A 191 7.87 29.39 20.96
N LYS A 192 7.21 29.65 19.85
CA LYS A 192 6.63 28.63 18.96
C LYS A 192 7.74 27.90 18.20
N LYS A 193 7.84 26.59 18.42
CA LYS A 193 8.74 25.68 17.70
C LYS A 193 8.03 25.08 16.48
N SER A 194 8.71 24.14 15.80
CA SER A 194 8.16 23.45 14.62
C SER A 194 6.79 22.83 14.90
N ARG A 195 5.83 23.13 14.01
CA ARG A 195 4.43 22.68 14.03
C ARG A 195 4.17 21.55 13.04
N ARG A 196 5.17 20.72 12.76
CA ARG A 196 4.97 19.55 11.90
C ARG A 196 3.94 18.62 12.54
N VAL A 197 3.20 17.92 11.69
CA VAL A 197 2.28 16.87 12.10
C VAL A 197 3.05 15.82 12.91
N SER A 198 2.44 15.32 13.99
CA SER A 198 3.13 14.42 14.92
C SER A 198 3.49 13.08 14.26
N ARG A 199 4.47 12.37 14.84
CA ARG A 199 4.81 10.99 14.42
C ARG A 199 3.81 9.95 14.96
N ALA A 200 2.76 10.36 15.66
CA ALA A 200 1.73 9.47 16.17
C ALA A 200 0.92 8.82 15.03
N GLY A 201 0.17 7.77 15.37
CA GLY A 201 -0.72 7.08 14.44
C GLY A 201 0.01 6.37 13.30
N VAL A 202 1.12 5.67 13.59
CA VAL A 202 1.98 5.03 12.57
C VAL A 202 1.21 4.14 11.58
N PHE A 203 0.12 3.49 12.02
CA PHE A 203 -0.72 2.64 11.19
C PHE A 203 -2.00 3.36 10.71
N LEU A 204 -2.69 4.05 11.61
CA LEU A 204 -3.97 4.70 11.32
C LEU A 204 -3.82 5.91 10.37
N LYS A 205 -2.81 6.76 10.55
CA LYS A 205 -2.64 7.97 9.74
C LYS A 205 -2.34 7.66 8.27
N PRO A 206 -1.39 6.78 7.92
CA PRO A 206 -1.18 6.41 6.52
C PRO A 206 -2.43 5.79 5.88
N LEU A 207 -3.18 4.98 6.63
CA LEU A 207 -4.43 4.39 6.14
C LEU A 207 -5.48 5.46 5.81
N LEU A 208 -5.68 6.42 6.70
CA LEU A 208 -6.64 7.52 6.48
C LEU A 208 -6.21 8.39 5.30
N ALA A 209 -4.91 8.66 5.14
CA ALA A 209 -4.38 9.35 3.97
C ALA A 209 -4.62 8.57 2.67
N GLN A 210 -4.45 7.24 2.69
CA GLN A 210 -4.77 6.38 1.54
C GLN A 210 -6.26 6.43 1.19
N CYS A 211 -7.14 6.38 2.19
CA CYS A 211 -8.59 6.49 1.98
C CYS A 211 -8.95 7.84 1.33
N ALA A 212 -8.39 8.94 1.84
CA ALA A 212 -8.62 10.27 1.28
C ALA A 212 -8.11 10.39 -0.17
N LEU A 213 -6.90 9.91 -0.46
CA LEU A 213 -6.33 9.92 -1.81
C LEU A 213 -7.16 9.07 -2.79
N ALA A 214 -7.70 7.95 -2.35
CA ALA A 214 -8.55 7.09 -3.18
C ALA A 214 -9.82 7.82 -3.65
N ILE A 215 -10.40 8.68 -2.80
CA ILE A 215 -11.58 9.50 -3.17
C ILE A 215 -11.18 10.58 -4.17
N ILE A 216 -10.06 11.28 -3.93
CA ILE A 216 -9.57 12.35 -4.82
C ILE A 216 -9.31 11.80 -6.23
N GLN A 217 -8.87 10.55 -6.34
CA GLN A 217 -8.63 9.88 -7.63
C GLN A 217 -9.88 9.21 -8.22
N SER A 218 -11.00 9.15 -7.48
CA SER A 218 -12.21 8.48 -7.93
C SER A 218 -12.99 9.34 -8.92
N ASN A 219 -13.32 8.76 -10.07
CA ASN A 219 -14.19 9.40 -11.06
C ASN A 219 -15.68 9.36 -10.69
N CYS A 220 -16.05 8.54 -9.69
CA CYS A 220 -17.44 8.36 -9.28
C CYS A 220 -17.96 9.51 -8.41
N GLU A 221 -17.08 10.19 -7.69
CA GLU A 221 -17.44 11.28 -6.77
C GLU A 221 -16.47 12.45 -6.92
N PRO A 222 -16.63 13.28 -7.97
CA PRO A 222 -15.64 14.29 -8.34
C PRO A 222 -15.59 15.47 -7.37
N TYR A 223 -16.55 15.59 -6.45
CA TYR A 223 -16.64 16.72 -5.51
C TYR A 223 -15.34 16.94 -4.74
N PHE A 224 -14.75 15.88 -4.19
CA PHE A 224 -13.51 15.99 -3.41
C PHE A 224 -12.30 16.30 -4.29
N ALA A 225 -12.27 15.81 -5.53
CA ALA A 225 -11.23 16.14 -6.50
C ALA A 225 -11.29 17.59 -6.98
N CYS A 226 -12.49 18.18 -7.08
CA CYS A 226 -12.64 19.59 -7.43
C CYS A 226 -12.35 20.54 -6.25
N LYS A 227 -12.54 20.06 -5.02
CA LYS A 227 -12.41 20.89 -3.81
C LYS A 227 -10.98 21.01 -3.30
N TYR A 228 -10.16 19.98 -3.48
CA TYR A 228 -8.80 19.85 -2.93
C TYR A 228 -7.78 19.63 -4.04
#